data_AF-A0A543AW67-F1
#
_entry.id   AF-A0A543AW67-F1
#
_cell.length_a   1.000
_cell.length_b   1.000
_cell.length_c   1.000
_cell.angle_alpha   90.00
_cell.angle_beta   90.00
_cell.angle_gamma   90.00
#
_symmetry.space_group_name_H-M   'P 1'
#
loop_
_entity.id
_entity.type
_entity.pdbx_description
1 polymer ?
#
loop_
_entity_poly.entity_id
_entity_poly.type
_entity_poly.pdbx_seq_one_letter_code
_entity_poly.pdbx_strand_id
1 'polypeptide(L)'
;MSDEWPWAEKQPVFTTNGEKGGSVTRVPHGVALTPLRPGFLVLVLGFTISFGLMISGVGLVFASMAEEFGPAAWWWLALGIPSGLLTVFLLSGMYVTGTELIMRNTPRNMIILTGTLAGTAIGLSAIAGWWSWRASDIGLHPQVIKYDGWNHHQLLQADLCLAGAAIAAIACLVIAVIALRGAHRARGDVRRILRLRNSGSRHEGVVAGLPDTDGWNMGSTVSIRYRDQRGDHTRRVRINTTPSKIPVPGTPLIVFVGADDDLLIEIDPDHPLEYHPNSGAYETSSDGGGS
;
A
#
# COMPACT_ATOMS: atom_id res chain seq x y z
N MET A 1 -3.86 -18.85 11.58
CA MET A 1 -3.53 -17.41 11.67
C MET A 1 -4.63 -16.53 11.05
N SER A 2 -5.92 -16.90 11.14
CA SER A 2 -7.04 -16.17 10.53
C SER A 2 -7.69 -15.11 11.43
N ASP A 3 -7.34 -15.04 12.72
CA ASP A 3 -8.20 -14.34 13.70
C ASP A 3 -7.56 -13.08 14.29
N GLU A 4 -6.36 -12.67 13.87
CA GLU A 4 -5.74 -11.45 14.43
C GLU A 4 -6.40 -10.15 13.93
N TRP A 5 -7.14 -10.21 12.81
CA TRP A 5 -7.72 -9.02 12.17
C TRP A 5 -9.15 -9.29 11.66
N PRO A 6 -10.13 -9.60 12.53
CA PRO A 6 -11.51 -9.90 12.11
C PRO A 6 -12.18 -8.74 11.36
N TRP A 7 -11.76 -7.50 11.60
CA TRP A 7 -12.22 -6.33 10.83
C TRP A 7 -11.58 -6.22 9.43
N ALA A 8 -10.45 -6.87 9.21
CA ALA A 8 -9.84 -7.01 7.88
C ALA A 8 -10.57 -8.06 7.05
N GLU A 9 -11.37 -8.94 7.68
CA GLU A 9 -12.32 -9.74 6.93
C GLU A 9 -13.23 -8.84 6.09
N LYS A 10 -13.60 -9.36 4.92
CA LYS A 10 -14.38 -8.64 3.92
C LYS A 10 -15.84 -8.47 4.37
N GLN A 11 -16.09 -7.83 5.51
CA GLN A 11 -17.43 -7.33 5.79
C GLN A 11 -17.81 -6.26 4.75
N PRO A 12 -19.09 -6.15 4.38
CA PRO A 12 -19.53 -5.13 3.44
C PRO A 12 -19.31 -3.75 4.04
N VAL A 13 -18.68 -2.85 3.26
CA VAL A 13 -18.47 -1.46 3.67
C VAL A 13 -19.21 -0.53 2.73
N PHE A 14 -20.04 0.33 3.29
CA PHE A 14 -20.79 1.35 2.55
C PHE A 14 -19.98 2.64 2.50
N THR A 15 -19.90 3.24 1.30
CA THR A 15 -19.17 4.47 1.05
C THR A 15 -20.06 5.44 0.29
N THR A 16 -20.03 6.71 0.71
CA THR A 16 -20.83 7.80 0.12
C THR A 16 -20.08 8.50 -1.01
N ASN A 17 -18.74 8.48 -0.97
CA ASN A 17 -17.86 9.19 -1.93
C ASN A 17 -17.44 8.32 -3.13
N GLY A 18 -18.08 7.18 -3.35
CA GLY A 18 -17.81 6.31 -4.51
C GLY A 18 -16.45 5.59 -4.49
N GLU A 19 -15.79 5.52 -3.34
CA GLU A 19 -14.50 4.82 -3.15
C GLU A 19 -14.61 3.32 -3.51
N LYS A 20 -13.57 2.79 -4.18
CA LYS A 20 -13.54 1.40 -4.70
C LYS A 20 -12.40 0.58 -4.09
N GLY A 21 -12.68 -0.66 -3.68
CA GLY A 21 -11.64 -1.65 -3.39
C GLY A 21 -10.62 -1.21 -2.33
N GLY A 22 -9.33 -1.21 -2.68
CA GLY A 22 -8.24 -0.80 -1.79
C GLY A 22 -8.24 0.68 -1.36
N SER A 23 -9.14 1.47 -1.94
CA SER A 23 -9.33 2.88 -1.54
C SER A 23 -10.28 3.08 -0.36
N VAL A 24 -11.00 2.04 0.06
CA VAL A 24 -11.99 2.14 1.14
C VAL A 24 -11.29 2.22 2.49
N THR A 25 -11.64 3.22 3.27
CA THR A 25 -11.16 3.39 4.65
C THR A 25 -12.03 2.56 5.60
N ARG A 26 -11.41 1.66 6.39
CA ARG A 26 -12.12 0.81 7.36
C ARG A 26 -11.71 1.16 8.77
N VAL A 27 -12.66 1.59 9.60
CA VAL A 27 -12.38 1.96 10.99
C VAL A 27 -13.07 0.96 11.90
N PRO A 28 -12.35 0.16 12.70
CA PRO A 28 -12.99 -0.74 13.64
C PRO A 28 -13.78 0.03 14.72
N HIS A 29 -14.79 -0.60 15.31
CA HIS A 29 -15.51 -0.02 16.44
C HIS A 29 -14.57 0.08 17.67
N GLY A 30 -14.69 1.17 18.44
CA GLY A 30 -13.90 1.39 19.66
C GLY A 30 -12.44 1.80 19.45
N VAL A 31 -11.97 1.97 18.21
CA VAL A 31 -10.58 2.37 17.94
C VAL A 31 -10.44 3.89 17.92
N ALA A 32 -9.49 4.40 18.71
CA ALA A 32 -9.06 5.79 18.64
C ALA A 32 -7.96 5.95 17.57
N LEU A 33 -7.96 7.09 16.89
CA LEU A 33 -6.92 7.47 15.93
C LEU A 33 -5.59 7.70 16.67
N THR A 34 -4.70 6.71 16.65
CA THR A 34 -3.34 6.90 17.17
C THR A 34 -2.60 7.92 16.28
N PRO A 35 -1.86 8.88 16.87
CA PRO A 35 -0.98 9.74 16.10
C PRO A 35 0.07 8.89 15.36
N LEU A 36 0.54 9.38 14.20
CA LEU A 36 1.66 8.77 13.49
C LEU A 36 2.86 8.78 14.43
N ARG A 37 3.23 7.61 14.95
CA ARG A 37 4.36 7.48 15.87
C ARG A 37 5.66 7.69 15.09
N PRO A 38 6.64 8.42 15.63
CA PRO A 38 7.96 8.56 15.00
C PRO A 38 8.62 7.19 14.76
N GLY A 39 8.28 6.17 15.57
CA GLY A 39 8.71 4.80 15.35
C GLY A 39 8.34 4.22 13.98
N PHE A 40 7.21 4.63 13.38
CA PHE A 40 6.87 4.18 12.02
C PHE A 40 7.81 4.77 10.96
N LEU A 41 8.22 6.03 11.13
CA LEU A 41 9.24 6.64 10.25
C LEU A 41 10.58 5.94 10.40
N VAL A 42 10.97 5.57 11.62
CA VAL A 42 12.18 4.77 11.87
C VAL A 42 12.11 3.41 11.19
N LEU A 43 10.95 2.73 11.21
CA LEU A 43 10.75 1.47 10.49
C LEU A 43 10.93 1.65 8.97
N VAL A 44 10.33 2.68 8.38
CA VAL A 44 10.44 2.97 6.94
C VAL A 44 11.88 3.30 6.54
N LEU A 45 12.55 4.14 7.32
CA LEU A 45 13.96 4.51 7.10
C LEU A 45 14.89 3.31 7.25
N GLY A 46 14.70 2.52 8.32
CA GLY A 46 15.44 1.29 8.53
C GLY A 46 15.26 0.30 7.38
N PHE A 47 14.02 0.11 6.91
CA PHE A 47 13.71 -0.74 5.77
C PHE A 47 14.42 -0.26 4.50
N THR A 48 14.35 1.04 4.23
CA THR A 48 15.00 1.69 3.08
C THR A 48 16.51 1.45 3.08
N ILE A 49 17.16 1.72 4.21
CA ILE A 49 18.61 1.57 4.37
C ILE A 49 19.00 0.10 4.24
N SER A 50 18.30 -0.80 4.95
CA SER A 50 18.56 -2.23 4.94
C SER A 50 18.40 -2.83 3.53
N PHE A 51 17.37 -2.41 2.79
CA PHE A 51 17.15 -2.85 1.42
C PHE A 51 18.24 -2.34 0.46
N GLY A 52 18.68 -1.09 0.64
CA GLY A 52 19.81 -0.54 -0.11
C GLY A 52 21.11 -1.31 0.16
N LEU A 53 21.43 -1.58 1.42
CA LEU A 53 22.60 -2.37 1.80
C LEU A 53 22.53 -3.81 1.27
N MET A 54 21.33 -4.41 1.22
CA MET A 54 21.12 -5.71 0.60
C MET A 54 21.47 -5.67 -0.90
N ILE A 55 20.95 -4.68 -1.64
CA ILE A 55 21.24 -4.51 -3.07
C ILE A 55 22.73 -4.24 -3.30
N SER A 56 23.34 -3.35 -2.52
CA SER A 56 24.78 -3.08 -2.60
C SER A 56 25.61 -4.34 -2.32
N GLY A 57 25.34 -5.04 -1.22
CA GLY A 57 26.10 -6.23 -0.84
C GLY A 57 26.03 -7.32 -1.92
N VAL A 58 24.82 -7.62 -2.42
CA VAL A 58 24.66 -8.60 -3.50
C VAL A 58 25.31 -8.12 -4.80
N GLY A 59 25.10 -6.87 -5.19
CA GLY A 59 25.68 -6.30 -6.40
C GLY A 59 27.21 -6.28 -6.37
N LEU A 60 27.81 -6.03 -5.20
CA LEU A 60 29.27 -6.00 -5.03
C LEU A 60 29.89 -7.40 -5.02
N VAL A 61 29.16 -8.45 -4.59
CA VAL A 61 29.58 -9.84 -4.80
C VAL A 61 29.72 -10.11 -6.31
N PHE A 62 28.69 -9.78 -7.09
CA PHE A 62 28.72 -9.98 -8.55
C PHE A 62 29.79 -9.13 -9.24
N ALA A 63 29.91 -7.86 -8.85
CA ALA A 63 30.94 -6.97 -9.40
C ALA A 63 32.36 -7.47 -9.09
N SER A 64 32.59 -7.98 -7.87
CA SER A 64 33.91 -8.53 -7.48
C SER A 64 34.21 -9.86 -8.19
N MET A 65 33.20 -10.71 -8.42
CA MET A 65 33.37 -11.95 -9.18
C MET A 65 33.69 -11.70 -10.66
N ALA A 66 33.13 -10.65 -11.25
CA ALA A 66 33.40 -10.28 -12.64
C ALA A 66 34.85 -9.83 -12.88
N GLU A 67 35.52 -9.32 -11.84
CA GLU A 67 36.89 -8.80 -11.88
C GLU A 67 37.93 -9.82 -11.37
N GLU A 68 37.58 -11.11 -11.27
CA GLU A 68 38.49 -12.19 -10.85
C GLU A 68 39.15 -12.00 -9.47
N PHE A 69 38.58 -11.19 -8.56
CA PHE A 69 39.11 -10.92 -7.20
C PHE A 69 39.16 -12.14 -6.26
N GLY A 70 38.88 -13.34 -6.78
CA GLY A 70 39.04 -14.60 -6.07
C GLY A 70 38.16 -14.67 -4.81
N PRO A 71 38.59 -15.43 -3.78
CA PRO A 71 37.79 -15.68 -2.59
C PRO A 71 37.49 -14.39 -1.80
N ALA A 72 38.19 -13.27 -2.01
CA ALA A 72 37.90 -12.03 -1.30
C ALA A 72 36.52 -11.43 -1.63
N ALA A 73 35.74 -11.93 -2.59
CA ALA A 73 34.39 -11.42 -2.84
C ALA A 73 33.34 -11.81 -1.76
N TRP A 74 33.61 -12.84 -0.94
CA TRP A 74 32.59 -13.39 -0.03
C TRP A 74 32.25 -12.46 1.14
N TRP A 75 33.13 -11.53 1.55
CA TRP A 75 32.84 -10.65 2.69
C TRP A 75 31.67 -9.71 2.42
N TRP A 76 31.35 -9.40 1.17
CA TRP A 76 30.14 -8.65 0.80
C TRP A 76 28.85 -9.42 1.12
N LEU A 77 28.89 -10.75 1.22
CA LEU A 77 27.75 -11.55 1.72
C LEU A 77 27.48 -11.28 3.20
N ALA A 78 28.52 -10.96 3.99
CA ALA A 78 28.35 -10.57 5.38
C ALA A 78 27.61 -9.23 5.52
N LEU A 79 27.58 -8.39 4.47
CA LEU A 79 26.73 -7.21 4.40
C LEU A 79 25.33 -7.57 3.85
N GLY A 80 25.27 -8.29 2.73
CA GLY A 80 24.04 -8.57 2.01
C GLY A 80 23.05 -9.46 2.79
N ILE A 81 23.53 -10.55 3.39
CA ILE A 81 22.66 -11.53 4.07
C ILE A 81 21.98 -10.93 5.31
N PRO A 82 22.70 -10.32 6.28
CA PRO A 82 22.06 -9.73 7.45
C PRO A 82 21.12 -8.58 7.07
N SER A 83 21.50 -7.77 6.08
CA SER A 83 20.65 -6.69 5.56
C SER A 83 19.38 -7.22 4.88
N GLY A 84 19.46 -8.36 4.19
CA GLY A 84 18.30 -9.04 3.62
C GLY A 84 17.34 -9.56 4.70
N LEU A 85 17.87 -10.23 5.72
CA LEU A 85 17.07 -10.71 6.85
C LEU A 85 16.40 -9.54 7.60
N LEU A 86 17.14 -8.47 7.88
CA LEU A 86 16.62 -7.27 8.52
C LEU A 86 15.56 -6.58 7.64
N THR A 87 15.72 -6.57 6.32
CA THR A 87 14.71 -6.05 5.37
C THR A 87 13.39 -6.80 5.53
N VAL A 88 13.42 -8.13 5.54
CA VAL A 88 12.21 -8.97 5.69
C VAL A 88 11.54 -8.71 7.04
N PHE A 89 12.33 -8.61 8.12
CA PHE A 89 11.82 -8.29 9.44
C PHE A 89 11.13 -6.91 9.49
N LEU A 90 11.78 -5.88 8.95
CA LEU A 90 11.24 -4.52 8.92
C LEU A 90 10.03 -4.39 7.99
N LEU A 91 10.01 -5.12 6.87
CA LEU A 91 8.84 -5.18 5.98
C LEU A 91 7.62 -5.75 6.71
N SER A 92 7.81 -6.83 7.48
CA SER A 92 6.76 -7.39 8.33
C SER A 92 6.27 -6.37 9.35
N GLY A 93 7.18 -5.68 10.05
CA GLY A 93 6.84 -4.62 10.99
C GLY A 93 6.09 -3.45 10.35
N MET A 94 6.50 -3.02 9.15
CA MET A 94 5.80 -2.01 8.36
C MET A 94 4.42 -2.47 7.91
N TYR A 95 4.26 -3.76 7.57
CA TYR A 95 2.98 -4.33 7.17
C TYR A 95 1.99 -4.30 8.34
N VAL A 96 2.38 -4.83 9.51
CA VAL A 96 1.55 -4.89 10.73
C VAL A 96 1.25 -3.50 11.28
N THR A 97 2.28 -2.68 11.50
CA THR A 97 2.10 -1.31 12.03
C THR A 97 1.36 -0.42 11.03
N GLY A 98 1.64 -0.61 9.73
CA GLY A 98 0.99 0.14 8.67
C GLY A 98 -0.50 -0.18 8.52
N THR A 99 -0.91 -1.44 8.73
CA THR A 99 -2.33 -1.81 8.77
C THR A 99 -3.07 -1.07 9.88
N GLU A 100 -2.49 -1.03 11.08
CA GLU A 100 -3.09 -0.37 12.24
C GLU A 100 -3.18 1.16 12.07
N LEU A 101 -2.14 1.79 11.50
CA LEU A 101 -2.07 3.26 11.44
C LEU A 101 -2.83 3.88 10.27
N ILE A 102 -2.86 3.19 9.12
CA ILE A 102 -3.33 3.78 7.86
C ILE A 102 -4.72 3.26 7.49
N MET A 103 -5.13 2.09 7.99
CA MET A 103 -6.46 1.50 7.80
C MET A 103 -6.89 1.34 6.33
N ARG A 104 -5.92 1.42 5.39
CA ARG A 104 -6.14 1.41 3.94
C ARG A 104 -4.95 0.79 3.21
N ASN A 105 -5.22 -0.16 2.32
CA ASN A 105 -4.18 -0.97 1.67
C ASN A 105 -3.34 -0.19 0.65
N THR A 106 -3.97 0.67 -0.17
CA THR A 106 -3.27 1.42 -1.23
C THR A 106 -2.14 2.32 -0.69
N PRO A 107 -2.38 3.26 0.24
CA PRO A 107 -1.31 4.12 0.77
C PRO A 107 -0.21 3.32 1.49
N ARG A 108 -0.56 2.24 2.20
CA ARG A 108 0.43 1.33 2.80
C ARG A 108 1.36 0.72 1.75
N ASN A 109 0.79 0.16 0.68
CA ASN A 109 1.57 -0.43 -0.40
C ASN A 109 2.43 0.62 -1.12
N MET A 110 1.94 1.85 -1.26
CA MET A 110 2.73 2.95 -1.80
C MET A 110 3.92 3.31 -0.90
N ILE A 111 3.77 3.32 0.43
CA ILE A 111 4.89 3.57 1.36
C ILE A 111 5.94 2.46 1.26
N ILE A 112 5.52 1.20 1.18
CA ILE A 112 6.44 0.06 0.98
C ILE A 112 7.19 0.25 -0.34
N LEU A 113 6.48 0.60 -1.42
CA LEU A 113 7.06 0.83 -2.74
C LEU A 113 8.02 2.03 -2.74
N THR A 114 7.72 3.10 -2.01
CA THR A 114 8.64 4.23 -1.80
C THR A 114 9.93 3.75 -1.14
N GLY A 115 9.82 2.95 -0.07
CA GLY A 115 10.99 2.42 0.64
C GLY A 115 11.84 1.51 -0.22
N THR A 116 11.23 0.65 -1.05
CA THR A 116 11.98 -0.21 -1.97
C THR A 116 12.70 0.58 -3.06
N LEU A 117 12.02 1.56 -3.68
CA LEU A 117 12.65 2.40 -4.71
C LEU A 117 13.77 3.27 -4.13
N ALA A 118 13.57 3.84 -2.94
CA ALA A 118 14.62 4.59 -2.24
C ALA A 118 15.82 3.69 -1.91
N GLY A 119 15.56 2.48 -1.40
CA GLY A 119 16.62 1.51 -1.13
C GLY A 119 17.36 1.09 -2.40
N THR A 120 16.64 0.84 -3.51
CA THR A 120 17.25 0.56 -4.82
C THR A 120 18.15 1.71 -5.28
N ALA A 121 17.71 2.96 -5.13
CA ALA A 121 18.52 4.12 -5.49
C ALA A 121 19.82 4.16 -4.67
N ILE A 122 19.74 4.01 -3.34
CA ILE A 122 20.91 3.94 -2.45
C ILE A 122 21.84 2.79 -2.87
N GLY A 123 21.26 1.62 -3.12
CA GLY A 123 21.97 0.39 -3.46
C GLY A 123 22.79 0.54 -4.74
N LEU A 124 22.16 1.03 -5.80
CA LEU A 124 22.77 1.28 -7.10
C LEU A 124 23.80 2.42 -7.05
N SER A 125 23.54 3.48 -6.27
CA SER A 125 24.53 4.56 -6.08
C SER A 125 25.81 4.07 -5.42
N ALA A 126 25.73 3.16 -4.44
CA ALA A 126 26.91 2.58 -3.82
C ALA A 126 27.70 1.67 -4.79
N ILE A 127 27.00 0.87 -5.61
CA ILE A 127 27.65 0.06 -6.66
C ILE A 127 28.33 0.95 -7.70
N ALA A 128 27.67 2.03 -8.12
CA ALA A 128 28.27 3.01 -9.02
C ALA A 128 29.53 3.65 -8.41
N GLY A 129 29.45 4.09 -7.15
CA GLY A 129 30.59 4.66 -6.44
C GLY A 129 31.76 3.68 -6.34
N TRP A 130 31.49 2.39 -6.13
CA TRP A 130 32.52 1.35 -6.16
C TRP A 130 33.18 1.23 -7.53
N TRP A 131 32.41 1.16 -8.62
CA TRP A 131 32.96 1.12 -9.98
C TRP A 131 33.76 2.38 -10.32
N SER A 132 33.27 3.56 -9.95
CA SER A 132 34.00 4.83 -10.15
C SER A 132 35.30 4.88 -9.36
N TRP A 133 35.30 4.41 -8.11
CA TRP A 133 36.51 4.31 -7.29
C TRP A 133 37.53 3.35 -7.92
N ARG A 134 37.08 2.18 -8.39
CA ARG A 134 37.94 1.20 -9.07
C ARG A 134 38.57 1.76 -10.35
N ALA A 135 37.79 2.47 -11.17
CA ALA A 135 38.32 3.13 -12.36
C ALA A 135 39.39 4.19 -12.02
N SER A 136 39.31 4.82 -10.85
CA SER A 136 40.27 5.86 -10.41
C SER A 136 41.57 5.30 -9.81
N ASP A 137 41.53 4.11 -9.21
CA ASP A 137 42.64 3.48 -8.48
C ASP A 137 43.77 2.99 -9.42
N ILE A 138 43.48 2.84 -10.72
CA ILE A 138 44.44 2.33 -11.72
C ILE A 138 45.47 3.41 -12.13
N GLY A 139 45.37 4.65 -11.61
CA GLY A 139 46.43 5.68 -11.72
C GLY A 139 46.75 6.15 -13.14
N LEU A 140 45.94 5.76 -14.12
CA LEU A 140 46.12 6.16 -15.51
C LEU A 140 45.68 7.62 -15.70
N HIS A 141 46.52 8.41 -16.37
CA HIS A 141 46.13 9.76 -16.80
C HIS A 141 44.80 9.70 -17.57
N PRO A 142 43.88 10.67 -17.40
CA PRO A 142 42.53 10.67 -18.01
C PRO A 142 42.51 10.43 -19.53
N GLN A 143 43.62 10.71 -20.20
CA GLN A 143 43.78 10.54 -21.65
C GLN A 143 44.01 9.08 -22.08
N VAL A 144 44.56 8.24 -21.21
CA VAL A 144 44.83 6.81 -21.49
C VAL A 144 43.60 5.93 -21.22
N ILE A 145 42.74 6.37 -20.30
CA ILE A 145 41.47 5.70 -19.93
C ILE A 145 40.54 5.52 -21.14
N LYS A 146 40.59 6.42 -22.13
CA LYS A 146 39.73 6.35 -23.33
C LYS A 146 40.11 5.25 -24.31
N TYR A 147 41.34 4.73 -24.23
CA TYR A 147 41.87 3.72 -25.16
C TYR A 147 41.96 2.31 -24.56
N ASP A 148 41.83 2.18 -23.25
CA ASP A 148 41.85 0.88 -22.58
C ASP A 148 40.41 0.36 -22.41
N GLY A 149 40.06 -0.67 -23.20
CA GLY A 149 38.71 -1.23 -23.25
C GLY A 149 38.20 -1.75 -21.90
N TRP A 150 39.10 -2.07 -20.98
CA TRP A 150 38.79 -2.49 -19.61
C TRP A 150 38.15 -1.36 -18.79
N ASN A 151 38.79 -0.18 -18.75
CA ASN A 151 38.29 0.96 -17.97
C ASN A 151 37.00 1.55 -18.56
N HIS A 152 36.84 1.44 -19.89
CA HIS A 152 35.60 1.86 -20.54
C HIS A 152 34.39 1.04 -20.05
N HIS A 153 34.56 -0.27 -19.82
CA HIS A 153 33.49 -1.11 -19.28
C HIS A 153 33.11 -0.69 -17.85
N GLN A 154 34.08 -0.45 -16.97
CA GLN A 154 33.84 -0.05 -15.59
C GLN A 154 33.09 1.29 -15.49
N LEU A 155 33.49 2.28 -16.29
CA LEU A 155 32.81 3.57 -16.37
C LEU A 155 31.38 3.44 -16.92
N LEU A 156 31.19 2.60 -17.95
CA LEU A 156 29.85 2.31 -18.48
C LEU A 156 28.94 1.68 -17.41
N GLN A 157 29.45 0.73 -16.62
CA GLN A 157 28.70 0.12 -15.52
C GLN A 157 28.35 1.15 -14.43
N ALA A 158 29.28 2.05 -14.09
CA ALA A 158 29.03 3.14 -13.15
C ALA A 158 27.91 4.06 -13.66
N ASP A 159 27.96 4.48 -14.93
CA ASP A 159 26.96 5.35 -15.55
C ASP A 159 25.58 4.68 -15.62
N LEU A 160 25.53 3.39 -15.98
CA LEU A 160 24.27 2.61 -15.98
C LEU A 160 23.67 2.52 -14.57
N CYS A 161 24.50 2.26 -13.55
CA CYS A 161 24.05 2.21 -12.16
C CYS A 161 23.57 3.58 -11.67
N LEU A 162 24.27 4.68 -12.01
CA LEU A 162 23.85 6.04 -11.68
C LEU A 162 22.54 6.44 -12.36
N ALA A 163 22.38 6.10 -13.64
CA ALA A 163 21.14 6.34 -14.37
C ALA A 163 19.97 5.56 -13.73
N GLY A 164 20.18 4.28 -13.41
CA GLY A 164 19.20 3.47 -12.70
C GLY A 164 18.85 4.05 -11.31
N ALA A 165 19.85 4.48 -10.54
CA ALA A 165 19.65 5.12 -9.25
C ALA A 165 18.84 6.43 -9.36
N ALA A 166 19.14 7.26 -10.36
CA ALA A 166 18.43 8.50 -10.61
C ALA A 166 16.95 8.25 -10.98
N ILE A 167 16.68 7.30 -11.88
CA ILE A 167 15.31 6.92 -12.24
C ILE A 167 14.54 6.40 -11.02
N ALA A 168 15.16 5.53 -10.23
CA ALA A 168 14.56 5.01 -9.00
C ALA A 168 14.27 6.12 -7.98
N ALA A 169 15.19 7.08 -7.81
CA ALA A 169 15.02 8.23 -6.92
C ALA A 169 13.86 9.16 -7.37
N ILE A 170 13.76 9.43 -8.68
CA ILE A 170 12.65 10.23 -9.24
C ILE A 170 11.31 9.51 -9.03
N ALA A 171 11.23 8.22 -9.36
CA ALA A 171 10.03 7.43 -9.15
C ALA A 171 9.64 7.37 -7.66
N CYS A 172 10.63 7.21 -6.77
CA CYS A 172 10.45 7.26 -5.33
C CYS A 172 9.82 8.59 -4.88
N LEU A 173 10.33 9.73 -5.35
CA LEU A 173 9.81 11.05 -4.99
C LEU A 173 8.35 11.22 -5.43
N VAL A 174 8.02 10.82 -6.67
CA VAL A 174 6.64 10.87 -7.17
C VAL A 174 5.71 10.01 -6.32
N ILE A 175 6.10 8.76 -6.04
CA ILE A 175 5.29 7.83 -5.25
C ILE A 175 5.18 8.31 -3.80
N ALA A 176 6.23 8.87 -3.20
CA ALA A 176 6.20 9.43 -1.85
C ALA A 176 5.18 10.56 -1.72
N VAL A 177 5.11 11.46 -2.70
CA VAL A 177 4.12 12.55 -2.73
C VAL A 177 2.70 12.00 -2.84
N ILE A 178 2.48 11.00 -3.70
CA ILE A 178 1.17 10.35 -3.84
C ILE A 178 0.79 9.61 -2.54
N ALA A 179 1.73 8.89 -1.93
CA ALA A 179 1.55 8.17 -0.68
C ALA A 179 1.18 9.12 0.47
N LEU A 180 1.89 10.24 0.60
CA LEU A 180 1.64 11.26 1.62
C LEU A 180 0.25 11.88 1.45
N ARG A 181 -0.12 12.25 0.22
CA ARG A 181 -1.48 12.74 -0.08
C ARG A 181 -2.54 11.70 0.23
N GLY A 182 -2.30 10.44 -0.13
CA GLY A 182 -3.18 9.31 0.16
C GLY A 182 -3.36 9.09 1.67
N ALA A 183 -2.27 9.17 2.44
CA ALA A 183 -2.29 9.03 3.90
C ALA A 183 -3.03 10.20 4.56
N HIS A 184 -2.84 11.44 4.08
CA HIS A 184 -3.60 12.60 4.58
C HIS A 184 -5.09 12.46 4.32
N ARG A 185 -5.49 12.02 3.11
CA ARG A 185 -6.90 11.75 2.78
C ARG A 185 -7.47 10.65 3.67
N ALA A 186 -6.80 9.51 3.78
CA ALA A 186 -7.23 8.41 4.64
C ALA A 186 -7.41 8.86 6.10
N ARG A 187 -6.48 9.66 6.65
CA ARG A 187 -6.64 10.21 8.01
C ARG A 187 -7.80 11.20 8.12
N GLY A 188 -8.07 11.97 7.06
CA GLY A 188 -9.27 12.81 6.97
C GLY A 188 -10.54 11.98 7.05
N ASP A 189 -10.61 10.89 6.29
CA ASP A 189 -11.75 9.97 6.27
C ASP A 189 -11.95 9.29 7.62
N VAL A 190 -10.88 8.81 8.27
CA VAL A 190 -10.98 8.21 9.61
C VAL A 190 -11.48 9.25 10.62
N ARG A 191 -10.98 10.50 10.59
CA ARG A 191 -11.48 11.57 11.46
C ARG A 191 -12.95 11.85 11.23
N ARG A 192 -13.37 11.88 9.96
CA ARG A 192 -14.77 12.05 9.56
C ARG A 192 -15.65 10.92 10.13
N ILE A 193 -15.23 9.67 9.97
CA ILE A 193 -15.94 8.49 10.50
C ILE A 193 -16.06 8.56 12.02
N LEU A 194 -14.97 8.80 12.73
CA LEU A 194 -15.00 8.91 14.20
C LEU A 194 -15.87 10.08 14.67
N ARG A 195 -15.81 11.23 13.98
CA ARG A 195 -16.68 12.36 14.26
C ARG A 195 -18.15 11.97 14.09
N LEU A 196 -18.51 11.34 12.97
CA LEU A 196 -19.90 10.94 12.69
C LEU A 196 -20.41 9.90 13.70
N ARG A 197 -19.59 8.94 14.13
CA ARG A 197 -19.96 8.00 15.20
C ARG A 197 -20.20 8.70 16.54
N ASN A 198 -19.39 9.72 16.86
CA ASN A 198 -19.45 10.39 18.16
C ASN A 198 -20.53 11.48 18.24
N SER A 199 -20.73 12.25 17.18
CA SER A 199 -21.61 13.43 17.18
C SER A 199 -22.73 13.38 16.16
N GLY A 200 -22.74 12.41 15.25
CA GLY A 200 -23.79 12.24 14.27
C GLY A 200 -25.08 11.74 14.91
N SER A 201 -26.22 12.19 14.41
CA SER A 201 -27.51 11.62 14.79
C SER A 201 -27.62 10.20 14.25
N ARG A 202 -27.88 9.23 15.15
CA ARG A 202 -27.99 7.81 14.82
C ARG A 202 -29.43 7.51 14.41
N HIS A 203 -29.61 6.91 13.23
CA HIS A 203 -30.90 6.47 12.71
C HIS A 203 -30.83 5.01 12.28
N GLU A 204 -31.96 4.32 12.42
CA GLU A 204 -32.13 2.98 11.87
C GLU A 204 -32.34 3.07 10.35
N GLY A 205 -31.59 2.25 9.62
CA GLY A 205 -31.70 2.12 8.18
C GLY A 205 -31.77 0.66 7.76
N VAL A 206 -32.07 0.45 6.48
CA VAL A 206 -32.09 -0.86 5.85
C VAL A 206 -31.52 -0.79 4.44
N VAL A 207 -30.91 -1.89 4.00
CA VAL A 207 -30.60 -2.09 2.58
C VAL A 207 -31.92 -2.17 1.81
N ALA A 208 -32.18 -1.23 0.90
CA ALA A 208 -33.47 -1.11 0.21
C ALA A 208 -33.54 -1.96 -1.07
N GLY A 209 -32.41 -2.36 -1.64
CA GLY A 209 -32.36 -3.15 -2.86
C GLY A 209 -31.03 -3.86 -3.04
N LEU A 210 -30.94 -4.67 -4.07
CA LEU A 210 -29.68 -5.29 -4.47
C LEU A 210 -28.80 -4.29 -5.23
N PRO A 211 -27.48 -4.48 -5.22
CA PRO A 211 -26.58 -3.68 -6.02
C PRO A 211 -26.77 -3.92 -7.52
N ASP A 212 -26.42 -2.92 -8.34
CA ASP A 212 -26.40 -3.10 -9.79
C ASP A 212 -25.33 -4.14 -10.18
N THR A 213 -25.68 -5.10 -11.04
CA THR A 213 -24.77 -6.16 -11.54
C THR A 213 -23.71 -5.60 -12.48
N ASP A 214 -24.04 -4.54 -13.22
CA ASP A 214 -23.17 -3.95 -14.23
C ASP A 214 -21.91 -3.36 -13.61
N GLY A 215 -20.74 -3.86 -14.04
CA GLY A 215 -19.45 -3.34 -13.61
C GLY A 215 -19.02 -3.75 -12.20
N TRP A 216 -19.51 -4.90 -11.71
CA TRP A 216 -19.07 -5.48 -10.45
C TRP A 216 -17.61 -5.96 -10.53
N ASN A 217 -16.65 -5.06 -10.32
CA ASN A 217 -15.23 -5.42 -10.21
C ASN A 217 -14.67 -5.25 -8.80
N MET A 218 -15.26 -4.39 -7.96
CA MET A 218 -14.93 -4.22 -6.54
C MET A 218 -16.09 -3.53 -5.80
N GLY A 219 -17.31 -4.03 -5.98
CA GLY A 219 -18.54 -3.44 -5.45
C GLY A 219 -19.32 -2.58 -6.45
N SER A 220 -20.52 -2.18 -6.06
CA SER A 220 -21.48 -1.45 -6.90
C SER A 220 -22.36 -0.51 -6.07
N THR A 221 -23.25 0.21 -6.72
CA THR A 221 -24.20 1.12 -6.07
C THR A 221 -25.38 0.32 -5.55
N VAL A 222 -25.77 0.57 -4.32
CA VAL A 222 -26.93 -0.02 -3.65
C VAL A 222 -27.78 1.09 -3.05
N SER A 223 -29.11 0.92 -3.08
CA SER A 223 -30.01 1.87 -2.43
C SER A 223 -30.18 1.47 -0.97
N ILE A 224 -30.08 2.44 -0.07
CA ILE A 224 -30.43 2.29 1.35
C ILE A 224 -31.60 3.21 1.67
N ARG A 225 -32.39 2.81 2.66
CA ARG A 225 -33.50 3.61 3.19
C ARG A 225 -33.32 3.82 4.69
N TYR A 226 -33.52 5.03 5.16
CA TYR A 226 -33.54 5.35 6.59
C TYR A 226 -34.58 6.44 6.86
N ARG A 227 -35.01 6.56 8.11
CA ARG A 227 -35.97 7.59 8.55
C ARG A 227 -35.30 8.49 9.56
N ASP A 228 -35.42 9.80 9.38
CA ASP A 228 -35.02 10.80 10.37
C ASP A 228 -36.19 11.73 10.72
N GLN A 229 -35.92 12.82 11.44
CA GLN A 229 -36.94 13.81 11.81
C GLN A 229 -37.55 14.56 10.61
N ARG A 230 -36.87 14.55 9.46
CA ARG A 230 -37.31 15.19 8.21
C ARG A 230 -38.11 14.24 7.31
N GLY A 231 -38.12 12.94 7.61
CA GLY A 231 -38.94 11.94 6.95
C GLY A 231 -38.16 10.72 6.45
N ASP A 232 -38.72 10.04 5.46
CA ASP A 232 -38.10 8.88 4.83
C ASP A 232 -37.12 9.32 3.73
N HIS A 233 -35.89 8.79 3.81
CA HIS A 233 -34.83 9.06 2.84
C HIS A 233 -34.40 7.80 2.14
N THR A 234 -34.24 7.88 0.82
CA THR A 234 -33.58 6.86 0.02
C THR A 234 -32.29 7.44 -0.53
N ARG A 235 -31.16 6.78 -0.27
CA ARG A 235 -29.83 7.21 -0.73
C ARG A 235 -29.15 6.09 -1.49
N ARG A 236 -28.55 6.43 -2.63
CA ARG A 236 -27.68 5.54 -3.37
C ARG A 236 -26.28 5.65 -2.82
N VAL A 237 -25.73 4.54 -2.35
CA VAL A 237 -24.40 4.46 -1.77
C VAL A 237 -23.64 3.30 -2.38
N ARG A 238 -22.32 3.37 -2.36
CA ARG A 238 -21.51 2.30 -2.92
C ARG A 238 -21.20 1.27 -1.84
N ILE A 239 -21.52 0.01 -2.10
CA ILE A 239 -21.13 -1.12 -1.26
C ILE A 239 -19.85 -1.75 -1.80
N ASN A 240 -18.85 -1.94 -0.93
CA ASN A 240 -17.58 -2.58 -1.24
C ASN A 240 -17.51 -3.91 -0.50
N THR A 241 -17.79 -5.00 -1.22
CA THR A 241 -17.81 -6.37 -0.70
C THR A 241 -17.46 -7.37 -1.80
N THR A 242 -17.21 -8.62 -1.44
CA THR A 242 -17.14 -9.72 -2.42
C THR A 242 -18.54 -10.15 -2.86
N PRO A 243 -18.71 -10.71 -4.08
CA PRO A 243 -19.99 -11.24 -4.56
C PRO A 243 -20.74 -12.10 -3.53
N SER A 244 -20.03 -13.04 -2.87
CA SER A 244 -20.59 -13.95 -1.86
C SER A 244 -20.98 -13.30 -0.54
N LYS A 245 -20.67 -12.00 -0.35
CA LYS A 245 -20.93 -11.24 0.86
C LYS A 245 -21.80 -10.00 0.59
N ILE A 246 -22.70 -10.08 -0.39
CA ILE A 246 -23.69 -9.05 -0.65
C ILE A 246 -24.83 -9.21 0.38
N PRO A 247 -25.14 -8.20 1.20
CA PRO A 247 -26.25 -8.27 2.15
C PRO A 247 -27.60 -8.30 1.41
N VAL A 248 -28.56 -9.05 1.93
CA VAL A 248 -29.93 -9.11 1.38
C VAL A 248 -30.70 -7.80 1.60
N PRO A 249 -31.66 -7.43 0.73
CA PRO A 249 -32.57 -6.34 1.01
C PRO A 249 -33.30 -6.57 2.34
N GLY A 250 -33.45 -5.51 3.14
CA GLY A 250 -33.96 -5.58 4.50
C GLY A 250 -32.88 -5.71 5.57
N THR A 251 -31.62 -5.98 5.21
CA THR A 251 -30.50 -6.03 6.18
C THR A 251 -30.44 -4.74 7.01
N PRO A 252 -30.50 -4.81 8.35
CA PRO A 252 -30.44 -3.66 9.23
C PRO A 252 -29.09 -2.92 9.13
N LEU A 253 -29.17 -1.59 9.11
CA LEU A 253 -28.05 -0.67 9.04
C LEU A 253 -28.21 0.39 10.13
N ILE A 254 -27.07 0.92 10.58
CA ILE A 254 -27.00 2.13 11.38
C ILE A 254 -26.53 3.26 10.47
N VAL A 255 -27.33 4.32 10.37
CA VAL A 255 -27.01 5.52 9.58
C VAL A 255 -26.70 6.67 10.53
N PHE A 256 -25.46 7.15 10.49
CA PHE A 256 -25.04 8.34 11.20
C PHE A 256 -25.12 9.54 10.25
N VAL A 257 -25.95 10.53 10.62
CA VAL A 257 -26.15 11.76 9.85
C VAL A 257 -25.50 12.92 10.59
N GLY A 258 -24.49 13.54 9.97
CA GLY A 258 -23.79 14.73 10.45
C GLY A 258 -24.32 16.05 9.88
N ALA A 259 -23.55 17.11 10.06
CA ALA A 259 -23.79 18.39 9.38
C ALA A 259 -23.66 18.23 7.86
N ASP A 260 -24.33 19.10 7.09
CA ASP A 260 -24.24 19.15 5.62
C ASP A 260 -24.63 17.86 4.88
N ASP A 261 -25.54 17.05 5.45
CA ASP A 261 -25.94 15.74 4.92
C ASP A 261 -24.76 14.76 4.80
N ASP A 262 -23.76 14.91 5.67
CA ASP A 262 -22.61 14.02 5.76
C ASP A 262 -23.03 12.67 6.36
N LEU A 263 -22.96 11.59 5.57
CA LEU A 263 -23.47 10.27 5.95
C LEU A 263 -22.35 9.25 6.23
N LEU A 264 -22.51 8.48 7.28
CA LEU A 264 -21.77 7.24 7.55
C LEU A 264 -22.79 6.12 7.74
N ILE A 265 -22.57 5.00 7.06
CA ILE A 265 -23.49 3.86 7.07
C ILE A 265 -22.70 2.64 7.48
N GLU A 266 -23.19 1.98 8.52
CA GLU A 266 -22.58 0.81 9.11
C GLU A 266 -23.63 -0.30 9.21
N ILE A 267 -23.15 -1.53 9.20
CA ILE A 267 -23.99 -2.68 9.49
C ILE A 267 -24.31 -2.65 10.97
N ASP A 268 -25.55 -2.94 11.33
CA ASP A 268 -25.93 -3.08 12.73
C ASP A 268 -25.29 -4.34 13.33
N PRO A 269 -24.36 -4.22 14.30
CA PRO A 269 -23.70 -5.38 14.89
C PRO A 269 -24.64 -6.26 15.72
N ASP A 270 -25.79 -5.73 16.13
CA ASP A 270 -26.76 -6.45 16.98
C ASP A 270 -27.64 -7.41 16.16
N HIS A 271 -27.58 -7.34 14.83
CA HIS A 271 -28.37 -8.17 13.93
C HIS A 271 -27.49 -9.13 13.13
N PRO A 272 -27.85 -10.42 13.01
CA PRO A 272 -27.09 -11.37 12.21
C PRO A 272 -27.15 -10.98 10.73
N LEU A 273 -26.01 -11.10 10.04
CA LEU A 273 -25.93 -10.74 8.63
C LEU A 273 -26.32 -11.92 7.75
N GLU A 274 -27.33 -11.72 6.90
CA GLU A 274 -27.70 -12.66 5.85
C GLU A 274 -27.15 -12.18 4.50
N TYR A 275 -26.56 -13.11 3.75
CA TYR A 275 -25.97 -12.83 2.45
C TYR A 275 -26.85 -13.37 1.33
N HIS A 276 -26.82 -12.68 0.19
CA HIS A 276 -27.57 -13.05 -1.00
C HIS A 276 -27.08 -14.40 -1.55
N PRO A 277 -27.97 -15.40 -1.69
CA PRO A 277 -27.55 -16.77 -2.05
C PRO A 277 -27.07 -16.90 -3.50
N ASN A 278 -27.57 -16.05 -4.41
CA ASN A 278 -27.23 -16.10 -5.83
C ASN A 278 -26.15 -15.06 -6.16
N SER A 279 -24.93 -15.24 -5.62
CA SER A 279 -23.81 -14.33 -5.88
C SER A 279 -23.19 -14.47 -7.27
N GLY A 280 -23.46 -15.58 -7.98
CA GLY A 280 -22.87 -15.87 -9.29
C GLY A 280 -23.14 -14.80 -10.36
N ALA A 281 -24.27 -14.08 -10.26
CA ALA A 281 -24.57 -12.96 -11.17
C ALA A 281 -23.62 -11.77 -11.02
N TYR A 282 -22.87 -11.70 -9.91
CA TYR A 282 -21.88 -10.66 -9.61
C TYR A 282 -20.45 -11.16 -9.74
N GLU A 283 -20.27 -12.45 -10.03
CA GLU A 283 -18.95 -12.98 -10.35
C GLU A 283 -18.65 -12.60 -11.79
N THR A 284 -17.72 -11.68 -11.98
CA THR A 284 -17.15 -11.43 -13.31
C THR A 284 -16.49 -12.74 -13.72
N SER A 285 -16.96 -13.35 -14.81
CA SER A 285 -16.29 -14.53 -15.36
C SER A 285 -14.86 -14.11 -15.68
N SER A 286 -13.90 -14.69 -14.94
CA SER A 286 -12.47 -14.54 -15.24
C SER A 286 -12.07 -15.31 -16.50
N ASP A 287 -13.05 -15.78 -17.27
CA ASP A 287 -12.88 -16.32 -18.61
C ASP A 287 -12.45 -15.17 -19.53
N GLY A 288 -11.17 -14.82 -19.41
CA GLY A 288 -10.44 -14.10 -20.43
C GLY A 288 -10.50 -14.93 -21.70
N GLY A 289 -11.48 -14.63 -22.55
CA GLY A 289 -11.44 -14.97 -23.95
C GLY A 289 -10.21 -14.31 -24.56
N GLY A 290 -9.09 -15.03 -24.56
CA GLY A 290 -8.00 -14.78 -25.48
C GLY A 290 -8.51 -15.13 -26.88
N SER A 291 -8.85 -14.10 -27.64
CA SER A 291 -9.00 -14.14 -29.10
C SER A 291 -7.94 -13.26 -29.72
#